data_AF-A0A7E5X5G1-F1
#
_entry.id   AF-A0A7E5X5G1-F1
#
_cell.length_a   1.000
_cell.length_b   1.000
_cell.length_c   1.000
_cell.angle_alpha   90.00
_cell.angle_beta   90.00
_cell.angle_gamma   90.00
#
_symmetry.space_group_name_H-M   'P 1'
#
loop_
_entity.id
_entity.type
_entity.pdbx_description
1 polymer ?
#
loop_
_entity_poly.entity_id
_entity_poly.type
_entity_poly.pdbx_seq_one_letter_code
_entity_poly.pdbx_strand_id
1 'polypeptide(L)'
;MELRRHRSGGTSFLTFWIFLLQMLGSARRGAEGHGRLMDPPARNSMWRFGFPNPVNYNDNELFCGGYAVQWEQNNGRCGVCGDAHHIPEPRPHEAGGMYGKGIVTRHYSVGQEIEVEVELTANHLGTFVMKLCPNNNPKQEATQDCFDRFPLYISETREDRFLIPLDTAKKEIFRYRVRLPPYVTCTQCVLQWTYYTGNMWGICANGTEAVGCGRSETFRNCADVSVVTSTGGLPPIFAGDLRRDYPFLLYYRDLNMPRNVYPLVVSGKLKDIRKESYVISNDIDTESVEEIVPPIIRDQVCVPTKTYRRLPGMLSWCQTNCLRYPPNCPEDLCTCPQTCDAVGELEGREGADVYCMDQCIVYPPHCPAERCQCY
;
A
#
# COMPACT_ATOMS: atom_id res chain seq x y z
N MET A 1 -69.55 34.67 24.87
CA MET A 1 -68.43 34.79 23.91
C MET A 1 -67.16 34.39 24.65
N GLU A 2 -66.90 33.07 24.76
CA GLU A 2 -65.71 32.55 25.43
C GLU A 2 -64.54 32.51 24.44
N LEU A 3 -63.48 33.25 24.73
CA LEU A 3 -62.25 33.26 23.98
C LEU A 3 -61.43 31.99 24.30
N ARG A 4 -61.50 30.99 23.42
CA ARG A 4 -60.56 29.85 23.43
C ARG A 4 -59.16 30.34 23.08
N ARG A 5 -58.26 30.29 24.06
CA ARG A 5 -56.84 30.59 23.92
C ARG A 5 -56.13 29.38 23.30
N HIS A 6 -55.72 29.49 22.04
CA HIS A 6 -54.94 28.45 21.36
C HIS A 6 -53.53 28.39 21.97
N ARG A 7 -53.19 27.29 22.64
CA ARG A 7 -51.84 27.01 23.14
C ARG A 7 -51.01 26.49 21.95
N SER A 8 -50.09 27.31 21.46
CA SER A 8 -49.04 26.89 20.53
C SER A 8 -48.18 25.84 21.22
N GLY A 9 -48.15 24.61 20.71
CA GLY A 9 -47.27 23.56 21.18
C GLY A 9 -45.82 23.93 20.86
N GLY A 10 -45.11 24.48 21.84
CA GLY A 10 -43.68 24.72 21.73
C GLY A 10 -42.95 23.39 21.59
N THR A 11 -42.19 23.23 20.51
CA THR A 11 -41.22 22.15 20.35
C THR A 11 -40.30 22.13 21.58
N SER A 12 -40.30 21.02 22.31
CA SER A 12 -39.53 20.87 23.54
C SER A 12 -38.05 21.15 23.27
N PHE A 13 -37.38 21.91 24.15
CA PHE A 13 -35.92 22.06 24.13
C PHE A 13 -35.21 20.69 24.06
N LEU A 14 -35.82 19.65 24.63
CA LEU A 14 -35.33 18.28 24.60
C LEU A 14 -35.31 17.69 23.18
N THR A 15 -36.34 17.96 22.35
CA THR A 15 -36.37 17.49 20.95
C THR A 15 -35.35 18.19 20.08
N PHE A 16 -35.05 19.47 20.37
CA PHE A 16 -34.01 20.23 19.66
C PHE A 16 -32.61 19.71 20.01
N TRP A 17 -32.35 19.41 21.29
CA TRP A 17 -31.09 18.79 21.72
C TRP A 17 -30.90 17.37 21.20
N ILE A 18 -31.97 16.55 21.14
CA ILE A 18 -31.91 15.21 20.54
C ILE A 18 -31.60 15.31 19.04
N PHE A 19 -32.25 16.22 18.31
CA PHE A 19 -31.92 16.48 16.90
C PHE A 19 -30.48 16.97 16.73
N LEU A 20 -29.99 17.88 17.59
CA LEU A 20 -28.61 18.37 17.54
C LEU A 20 -27.60 17.24 17.81
N LEU A 21 -27.86 16.38 18.80
CA LEU A 21 -27.04 15.19 19.11
C LEU A 21 -27.09 14.14 18.01
N GLN A 22 -28.23 13.94 17.33
CA GLN A 22 -28.33 13.07 16.15
C GLN A 22 -27.58 13.65 14.94
N MET A 23 -27.55 14.98 14.78
CA MET A 23 -26.77 15.66 13.73
C MET A 23 -25.27 15.67 14.04
N LEU A 24 -24.86 15.78 15.31
CA LEU A 24 -23.46 15.66 15.77
C LEU A 24 -22.95 14.21 15.70
N GLY A 25 -23.82 13.21 15.96
CA GLY A 25 -23.51 11.79 15.77
C GLY A 25 -23.48 11.34 14.30
N SER A 26 -24.00 12.18 13.40
CA SER A 26 -23.93 12.00 11.94
C SER A 26 -22.73 12.72 11.33
N ALA A 27 -21.68 13.01 12.12
CA ALA A 27 -20.36 13.26 11.57
C ALA A 27 -20.01 12.05 10.71
N ARG A 28 -20.22 12.21 9.39
CA ARG A 28 -19.94 11.22 8.36
C ARG A 28 -18.49 10.81 8.57
N ARG A 29 -18.27 9.65 9.18
CA ARG A 29 -17.00 8.95 9.01
C ARG A 29 -16.98 8.64 7.52
N GLY A 30 -16.29 9.48 6.75
CA GLY A 30 -16.00 9.18 5.37
C GLY A 30 -15.37 7.79 5.35
N ALA A 31 -15.80 6.93 4.45
CA ALA A 31 -15.09 5.69 4.22
C ALA A 31 -13.66 6.07 3.82
N GLU A 32 -12.69 5.59 4.60
CA GLU A 32 -11.29 5.94 4.47
C GLU A 32 -10.67 5.02 3.42
N GLY A 33 -9.95 5.60 2.47
CA GLY A 33 -9.25 4.81 1.47
C GLY A 33 -8.13 4.04 2.10
N HIS A 34 -7.73 2.98 1.42
CA HIS A 34 -6.56 2.24 1.84
C HIS A 34 -5.84 1.73 0.61
N GLY A 35 -4.57 2.12 0.48
CA GLY A 35 -3.78 1.81 -0.70
C GLY A 35 -2.29 1.94 -0.47
N ARG A 36 -1.54 1.10 -1.18
CA ARG A 36 -0.07 1.09 -1.13
C ARG A 36 0.56 0.81 -2.49
N LEU A 37 1.71 1.41 -2.72
CA LEU A 37 2.59 1.12 -3.85
C LEU A 37 3.42 -0.14 -3.53
N MET A 38 3.18 -1.19 -4.31
CA MET A 38 3.80 -2.51 -4.13
C MET A 38 4.98 -2.73 -5.08
N ASP A 39 4.93 -2.19 -6.31
CA ASP A 39 6.07 -2.24 -7.23
C ASP A 39 6.25 -0.88 -7.93
N PRO A 40 7.42 -0.22 -7.80
CA PRO A 40 8.52 -0.55 -6.89
C PRO A 40 8.08 -0.53 -5.42
N PRO A 41 8.58 -1.44 -4.56
CA PRO A 41 8.22 -1.46 -3.15
C PRO A 41 8.47 -0.11 -2.48
N ALA A 42 7.42 0.50 -1.93
CA ALA A 42 7.53 1.75 -1.21
C ALA A 42 8.05 1.57 0.23
N ARG A 43 8.63 2.62 0.82
CA ARG A 43 9.27 2.63 2.14
C ARG A 43 8.41 1.96 3.24
N ASN A 44 7.11 2.20 3.20
CA ASN A 44 6.07 1.64 4.07
C ASN A 44 5.84 0.14 3.87
N SER A 45 5.96 -0.37 2.64
CA SER A 45 5.62 -1.75 2.25
C SER A 45 6.84 -2.65 2.04
N MET A 46 8.05 -2.10 2.06
CA MET A 46 9.31 -2.82 1.87
C MET A 46 9.42 -4.10 2.74
N TRP A 47 8.92 -4.09 3.97
CA TRP A 47 8.98 -5.27 4.85
C TRP A 47 8.21 -6.49 4.30
N ARG A 48 7.16 -6.28 3.49
CA ARG A 48 6.37 -7.34 2.83
C ARG A 48 7.15 -8.14 1.79
N PHE A 49 8.26 -7.56 1.33
CA PHE A 49 9.20 -8.13 0.37
C PHE A 49 10.48 -8.65 1.05
N GLY A 50 10.56 -8.60 2.38
CA GLY A 50 11.71 -9.08 3.14
C GLY A 50 12.86 -8.08 3.30
N PHE A 51 12.66 -6.81 2.95
CA PHE A 51 13.65 -5.76 3.26
C PHE A 51 13.74 -5.52 4.78
N PRO A 52 14.90 -5.05 5.30
CA PRO A 52 15.13 -4.84 6.73
C PRO A 52 14.45 -3.57 7.28
N ASN A 53 13.38 -3.10 6.62
CA ASN A 53 12.55 -2.01 7.12
C ASN A 53 11.74 -2.52 8.31
N PRO A 54 11.48 -1.68 9.33
CA PRO A 54 10.55 -2.03 10.40
C PRO A 54 9.19 -2.41 9.80
N VAL A 55 8.51 -3.37 10.43
CA VAL A 55 7.17 -3.79 10.01
C VAL A 55 6.20 -2.64 10.23
N ASN A 56 5.50 -2.25 9.16
CA ASN A 56 4.37 -1.33 9.22
C ASN A 56 3.12 -2.09 8.80
N TYR A 57 2.32 -2.55 9.77
CA TYR A 57 1.09 -3.27 9.46
C TYR A 57 0.08 -2.39 8.71
N ASN A 58 0.07 -1.07 8.97
CA ASN A 58 -0.83 -0.10 8.33
C ASN A 58 -0.12 0.62 7.17
N ASP A 59 0.66 -0.12 6.38
CA ASP A 59 1.39 0.43 5.25
C ASP A 59 0.48 0.92 4.11
N ASN A 60 -0.80 0.59 4.13
CA ASN A 60 -1.85 1.09 3.25
C ASN A 60 -2.51 2.41 3.73
N GLU A 61 -2.11 2.97 4.88
CA GLU A 61 -2.72 4.15 5.53
C GLU A 61 -1.86 5.42 5.43
N LEU A 62 -1.07 5.59 4.36
CA LEU A 62 -0.29 6.83 4.15
C LEU A 62 -1.11 7.96 3.53
N PHE A 63 -2.23 8.28 4.19
CA PHE A 63 -3.29 9.20 3.80
C PHE A 63 -3.13 10.65 4.30
N CYS A 64 -1.89 11.14 4.46
CA CYS A 64 -1.64 12.51 4.95
C CYS A 64 -2.19 12.80 6.36
N GLY A 65 -2.41 11.76 7.17
CA GLY A 65 -3.05 11.82 8.49
C GLY A 65 -4.58 11.71 8.47
N GLY A 66 -5.19 11.44 7.33
CA GLY A 66 -6.63 11.38 7.12
C GLY A 66 -7.21 12.71 6.65
N TYR A 67 -8.40 12.66 6.04
CA TYR A 67 -9.04 13.82 5.39
C TYR A 67 -9.09 15.08 6.28
N ALA A 68 -9.58 14.96 7.52
CA ALA A 68 -9.75 16.10 8.42
C ALA A 68 -8.41 16.73 8.83
N VAL A 69 -7.39 15.89 9.07
CA VAL A 69 -6.04 16.35 9.42
C VAL A 69 -5.42 17.07 8.24
N GLN A 70 -5.53 16.52 7.03
CA GLN A 70 -4.98 17.15 5.83
C GLN A 70 -5.66 18.50 5.57
N TRP A 71 -6.98 18.54 5.46
CA TRP A 71 -7.70 19.70 4.94
C TRP A 71 -8.03 20.75 5.99
N GLU A 72 -8.47 20.33 7.18
CA GLU A 72 -8.94 21.26 8.21
C GLU A 72 -7.81 21.70 9.15
N GLN A 73 -6.90 20.80 9.52
CA GLN A 73 -5.77 21.14 10.40
C GLN A 73 -4.54 21.63 9.61
N ASN A 74 -4.19 20.95 8.52
CA ASN A 74 -2.95 21.21 7.79
C ASN A 74 -3.13 22.12 6.56
N ASN A 75 -4.34 22.63 6.31
CA ASN A 75 -4.69 23.49 5.17
C ASN A 75 -4.38 22.84 3.81
N GLY A 76 -4.74 21.58 3.65
CA GLY A 76 -4.50 20.77 2.45
C GLY A 76 -3.08 20.22 2.31
N ARG A 77 -2.16 20.58 3.22
CA ARG A 77 -0.77 20.13 3.16
C ARG A 77 -0.61 18.69 3.63
N CYS A 78 0.34 18.01 2.99
CA CYS A 78 0.70 16.63 3.24
C CYS A 78 2.22 16.49 3.21
N GLY A 79 2.78 15.59 4.01
CA GLY A 79 4.20 15.22 3.92
C GLY A 79 4.55 14.70 2.53
N VAL A 80 5.85 14.73 2.21
CA VAL A 80 6.31 14.35 0.87
C VAL A 80 5.97 12.88 0.58
N CYS A 81 6.08 12.04 1.61
CA CYS A 81 5.86 10.61 1.51
C CYS A 81 4.61 10.11 2.26
N GLY A 82 3.58 10.96 2.38
CA GLY A 82 2.25 10.57 2.86
C GLY A 82 2.02 10.68 4.36
N ASP A 83 3.05 11.03 5.13
CA ASP A 83 2.89 11.37 6.55
C ASP A 83 2.05 12.65 6.74
N ALA A 84 1.42 12.79 7.91
CA ALA A 84 0.71 14.02 8.27
C ALA A 84 1.66 15.21 8.32
N HIS A 85 1.29 16.33 7.69
CA HIS A 85 2.18 17.48 7.51
C HIS A 85 2.71 18.08 8.82
N HIS A 86 1.90 18.08 9.88
CA HIS A 86 2.28 18.64 11.18
C HIS A 86 3.27 17.78 11.98
N ILE A 87 3.53 16.53 11.57
CA ILE A 87 4.53 15.69 12.22
C ILE A 87 5.92 16.31 11.98
N PRO A 88 6.76 16.47 13.02
CA PRO A 88 8.11 17.02 12.89
C PRO A 88 8.98 16.23 11.91
N GLU A 89 9.87 16.94 11.21
CA GLU A 89 10.85 16.34 10.32
C GLU A 89 12.07 15.79 11.10
N PRO A 90 12.67 14.67 10.64
CA PRO A 90 12.24 13.85 9.51
C PRO A 90 10.99 13.04 9.86
N ARG A 91 9.96 13.11 9.01
CA ARG A 91 8.75 12.31 9.21
C ARG A 91 9.07 10.82 8.99
N PRO A 92 8.27 9.89 9.53
CA PRO A 92 8.59 8.46 9.51
C PRO A 92 8.95 7.89 8.12
N HIS A 93 8.30 8.35 7.04
CA HIS A 93 8.52 7.85 5.69
C HIS A 93 9.39 8.78 4.83
N GLU A 94 9.93 9.85 5.40
CA GLU A 94 10.89 10.75 4.76
C GLU A 94 12.34 10.31 5.07
N ALA A 95 13.31 10.87 4.35
CA ALA A 95 14.73 10.56 4.44
C ALA A 95 15.26 10.81 5.86
N GLY A 96 15.88 9.78 6.44
CA GLY A 96 16.32 9.79 7.83
C GLY A 96 15.21 9.44 8.84
N GLY A 97 13.97 9.27 8.39
CA GLY A 97 12.87 8.71 9.15
C GLY A 97 13.02 7.20 9.37
N MET A 98 12.08 6.64 10.15
CA MET A 98 12.06 5.23 10.52
C MET A 98 12.05 4.26 9.31
N TYR A 99 11.31 4.62 8.26
CA TYR A 99 11.14 3.83 7.03
C TYR A 99 11.98 4.37 5.87
N GLY A 100 12.35 5.66 5.88
CA GLY A 100 13.20 6.31 4.87
C GLY A 100 14.70 6.01 5.06
N LYS A 101 15.08 4.74 4.90
CA LYS A 101 16.46 4.26 5.07
C LYS A 101 17.37 4.45 3.85
N GLY A 102 16.82 4.93 2.71
CA GLY A 102 17.57 5.13 1.47
C GLY A 102 17.99 3.83 0.78
N ILE A 103 17.26 2.73 1.03
CA ILE A 103 17.51 1.42 0.43
C ILE A 103 16.89 1.41 -0.96
N VAL A 104 17.72 1.27 -1.99
CA VAL A 104 17.25 1.17 -3.38
C VAL A 104 16.51 -0.15 -3.58
N THR A 105 15.22 -0.09 -3.92
CA THR A 105 14.34 -1.25 -4.09
C THR A 105 14.29 -1.74 -5.53
N ARG A 106 14.55 -0.87 -6.52
CA ARG A 106 14.61 -1.22 -7.94
C ARG A 106 15.71 -0.47 -8.68
N HIS A 107 16.20 -1.09 -9.76
CA HIS A 107 17.20 -0.54 -10.66
C HIS A 107 16.67 -0.51 -12.09
N TYR A 108 16.60 0.69 -12.68
CA TYR A 108 16.06 0.93 -14.00
C TYR A 108 17.10 1.55 -14.95
N SER A 109 16.82 1.46 -16.24
CA SER A 109 17.54 2.21 -17.26
C SER A 109 16.82 3.52 -17.60
N VAL A 110 17.58 4.50 -18.07
CA VAL A 110 17.00 5.74 -18.63
C VAL A 110 15.96 5.42 -19.70
N GLY A 111 14.81 6.10 -19.66
CA GLY A 111 13.75 5.90 -20.66
C GLY A 111 12.98 4.58 -20.56
N GLN A 112 13.32 3.71 -19.60
CA GLN A 112 12.66 2.42 -19.43
C GLN A 112 11.17 2.60 -19.13
N GLU A 113 10.34 1.78 -19.76
CA GLU A 113 8.96 1.57 -19.34
C GLU A 113 8.95 0.57 -18.19
N ILE A 114 8.43 1.00 -17.05
CA ILE A 114 8.40 0.21 -15.82
C ILE A 114 6.95 -0.20 -15.53
N GLU A 115 6.77 -1.44 -15.08
CA GLU A 115 5.50 -1.86 -14.48
C GLU A 115 5.39 -1.26 -13.08
N VAL A 116 4.19 -0.77 -12.77
CA VAL A 116 3.81 -0.24 -11.47
C VAL A 116 2.69 -1.09 -10.94
N GLU A 117 2.85 -1.59 -9.73
CA GLU A 117 1.82 -2.36 -9.02
C GLU A 117 1.33 -1.56 -7.82
N VAL A 118 0.04 -1.27 -7.80
CA VAL A 118 -0.65 -0.61 -6.69
C VAL A 118 -1.69 -1.57 -6.14
N GLU A 119 -1.71 -1.76 -4.82
CA GLU A 119 -2.75 -2.54 -4.14
C GLU A 119 -3.66 -1.59 -3.38
N LEU A 120 -4.93 -1.54 -3.75
CA LEU A 120 -5.97 -0.88 -2.97
C LEU A 120 -6.70 -1.93 -2.14
N THR A 121 -6.56 -1.86 -0.82
CA THR A 121 -7.33 -2.71 0.11
C THR A 121 -8.72 -2.16 0.37
N ALA A 122 -8.92 -0.85 0.14
CA ALA A 122 -10.22 -0.20 0.06
C ALA A 122 -10.21 0.81 -1.11
N ASN A 123 -10.87 0.44 -2.20
CA ASN A 123 -10.94 1.19 -3.45
C ASN A 123 -12.06 2.24 -3.40
N HIS A 124 -11.67 3.51 -3.49
CA HIS A 124 -12.58 4.68 -3.51
C HIS A 124 -12.59 5.40 -4.85
N LEU A 125 -12.18 4.70 -5.92
CA LEU A 125 -12.06 5.23 -7.28
C LEU A 125 -11.17 6.49 -7.31
N GLY A 126 -11.12 7.19 -8.44
CA GLY A 126 -10.31 8.40 -8.60
C GLY A 126 -9.07 8.12 -9.44
N THR A 127 -7.92 8.69 -9.05
CA THR A 127 -6.74 8.70 -9.93
C THR A 127 -5.42 8.46 -9.23
N PHE A 128 -4.51 7.76 -9.91
CA PHE A 128 -3.10 7.67 -9.53
C PHE A 128 -2.24 8.63 -10.34
N VAL A 129 -1.27 9.25 -9.68
CA VAL A 129 -0.24 10.08 -10.29
C VAL A 129 1.12 9.58 -9.82
N MET A 130 2.09 9.50 -10.73
CA MET A 130 3.44 9.09 -10.39
C MET A 130 4.46 10.13 -10.85
N LYS A 131 5.39 10.46 -9.96
CA LYS A 131 6.45 11.44 -10.20
C LYS A 131 7.79 10.89 -9.76
N LEU A 132 8.86 11.43 -10.33
CA LEU A 132 10.24 11.07 -10.00
C LEU A 132 10.98 12.29 -9.45
N CYS A 133 11.90 12.08 -8.50
CA CYS A 133 12.87 13.09 -8.12
C CYS A 133 14.28 12.47 -8.15
N PRO A 134 15.23 13.01 -8.95
CA PRO A 134 16.64 12.59 -8.90
C PRO A 134 17.33 13.11 -7.64
N ASN A 135 17.24 12.32 -6.55
CA ASN A 135 17.71 12.67 -5.22
C ASN A 135 18.98 11.88 -4.83
N ASN A 136 20.14 12.26 -5.33
CA ASN A 136 21.38 11.47 -5.17
C ASN A 136 21.95 11.41 -3.74
N ASN A 137 21.22 11.89 -2.72
CA ASN A 137 21.61 11.86 -1.33
C ASN A 137 20.49 11.22 -0.47
N PRO A 138 20.65 9.97 -0.01
CA PRO A 138 19.62 9.27 0.76
C PRO A 138 19.33 9.88 2.15
N LYS A 139 20.16 10.83 2.61
CA LYS A 139 19.96 11.54 3.88
C LYS A 139 19.23 12.87 3.72
N GLN A 140 18.96 13.28 2.49
CA GLN A 140 18.25 14.51 2.17
C GLN A 140 16.89 14.14 1.59
N GLU A 141 15.81 14.71 2.13
CA GLU A 141 14.47 14.45 1.62
C GLU A 141 14.26 15.15 0.26
N ALA A 142 13.57 14.45 -0.64
CA ALA A 142 13.17 15.02 -1.92
C ALA A 142 12.11 16.11 -1.69
N THR A 143 12.13 17.15 -2.51
CA THR A 143 11.14 18.24 -2.40
C THR A 143 9.99 18.03 -3.37
N GLN A 144 8.80 18.53 -3.03
CA GLN A 144 7.67 18.51 -3.98
C GLN A 144 8.02 19.23 -5.29
N ASP A 145 8.77 20.34 -5.22
CA ASP A 145 9.28 21.07 -6.38
C ASP A 145 10.19 20.23 -7.29
N CYS A 146 10.87 19.21 -6.75
CA CYS A 146 11.66 18.27 -7.55
C CYS A 146 10.73 17.31 -8.30
N PHE A 147 9.77 16.69 -7.60
CA PHE A 147 8.79 15.79 -8.20
C PHE A 147 7.99 16.46 -9.31
N ASP A 148 7.56 17.70 -9.10
CA ASP A 148 6.72 18.45 -10.03
C ASP A 148 7.45 18.76 -11.37
N ARG A 149 8.79 18.64 -11.41
CA ARG A 149 9.57 18.79 -12.64
C ARG A 149 9.69 17.50 -13.46
N PHE A 150 9.43 16.33 -12.86
CA PHE A 150 9.56 15.05 -13.54
C PHE A 150 8.32 14.17 -13.34
N PRO A 151 7.16 14.57 -13.91
CA PRO A 151 5.99 13.70 -13.98
C PRO A 151 6.29 12.47 -14.85
N LEU A 152 5.72 11.33 -14.48
CA LEU A 152 5.79 10.11 -15.29
C LEU A 152 4.48 9.91 -16.04
N TYR A 153 4.60 9.67 -17.33
CA TYR A 153 3.45 9.45 -18.21
C TYR A 153 3.16 7.97 -18.32
N ILE A 154 1.88 7.63 -18.38
CA ILE A 154 1.42 6.27 -18.62
C ILE A 154 1.86 5.86 -20.03
N SER A 155 2.51 4.71 -20.13
CA SER A 155 2.98 4.16 -21.40
C SER A 155 1.86 4.12 -22.43
N GLU A 156 2.22 4.36 -23.69
CA GLU A 156 1.29 4.38 -24.84
C GLU A 156 0.23 5.51 -24.82
N THR A 157 0.20 6.33 -23.76
CA THR A 157 -0.68 7.50 -23.66
C THR A 157 0.12 8.80 -23.55
N ARG A 158 -0.59 9.93 -23.45
CA ARG A 158 0.00 11.23 -23.08
C ARG A 158 -0.49 11.70 -21.70
N GLU A 159 -1.12 10.80 -20.95
CA GLU A 159 -1.71 11.11 -19.66
C GLU A 159 -0.69 10.85 -18.54
N ASP A 160 -0.68 11.73 -17.54
CA ASP A 160 0.09 11.58 -16.28
C ASP A 160 -0.79 11.11 -15.12
N ARG A 161 -2.05 10.77 -15.42
CA ARG A 161 -3.09 10.35 -14.47
C ARG A 161 -3.70 9.03 -14.90
N PHE A 162 -3.56 8.02 -14.07
CA PHE A 162 -4.22 6.74 -14.27
C PHE A 162 -5.61 6.82 -13.64
N LEU A 163 -6.66 6.75 -14.47
CA LEU A 163 -8.04 6.73 -14.00
C LEU A 163 -8.43 5.31 -13.60
N ILE A 164 -8.90 5.13 -12.37
CA ILE A 164 -9.40 3.86 -11.88
C ILE A 164 -10.74 3.56 -12.59
N PRO A 165 -10.89 2.41 -13.29
CA PRO A 165 -12.15 2.04 -13.92
C PRO A 165 -13.30 1.91 -12.91
N LEU A 166 -14.50 2.34 -13.29
CA LEU A 166 -15.67 2.41 -12.41
C LEU A 166 -16.25 1.04 -12.03
N ASP A 167 -15.94 0.01 -12.80
CA ASP A 167 -16.37 -1.38 -12.62
C ASP A 167 -15.40 -2.22 -11.78
N THR A 168 -14.42 -1.59 -11.14
CA THR A 168 -13.41 -2.27 -10.32
C THR A 168 -13.96 -2.75 -8.98
N ALA A 169 -13.37 -3.84 -8.48
CA ALA A 169 -13.74 -4.39 -7.18
C ALA A 169 -13.37 -3.45 -6.02
N LYS A 170 -14.01 -3.67 -4.86
CA LYS A 170 -13.73 -2.93 -3.61
C LYS A 170 -12.30 -3.07 -3.13
N LYS A 171 -11.64 -4.18 -3.47
CA LYS A 171 -10.21 -4.45 -3.29
C LYS A 171 -9.66 -4.92 -4.62
N GLU A 172 -8.56 -4.33 -5.07
CA GLU A 172 -8.01 -4.62 -6.39
C GLU A 172 -6.51 -4.33 -6.45
N ILE A 173 -5.81 -5.08 -7.30
CA ILE A 173 -4.42 -4.84 -7.67
C ILE A 173 -4.39 -4.21 -9.06
N PHE A 174 -3.95 -2.96 -9.13
CA PHE A 174 -3.78 -2.24 -10.37
C PHE A 174 -2.35 -2.40 -10.88
N ARG A 175 -2.23 -2.92 -12.11
CA ARG A 175 -0.98 -2.97 -12.86
C ARG A 175 -1.06 -2.02 -14.05
N TYR A 176 -0.15 -1.08 -14.13
CA TYR A 176 -0.03 -0.17 -15.26
C TYR A 176 1.43 0.15 -15.52
N ARG A 177 1.74 0.66 -16.71
CA ARG A 177 3.12 1.01 -17.08
C ARG A 177 3.29 2.50 -17.15
N VAL A 178 4.43 2.98 -16.66
CA VAL A 178 4.85 4.38 -16.80
C VAL A 178 6.24 4.45 -17.43
N ARG A 179 6.52 5.54 -18.13
CA ARG A 179 7.81 5.75 -18.78
C ARG A 179 8.70 6.66 -17.95
N LEU A 180 9.92 6.19 -17.62
CA LEU A 180 10.93 7.02 -16.98
C LEU A 180 11.48 8.08 -17.94
N PRO A 181 11.94 9.26 -17.46
CA PRO A 181 12.50 10.27 -18.33
C PRO A 181 13.79 9.76 -19.01
N PRO A 182 13.96 9.93 -20.34
CA PRO A 182 15.09 9.35 -21.08
C PRO A 182 16.43 10.05 -20.84
N TYR A 183 16.46 11.09 -20.01
CA TYR A 183 17.63 11.92 -19.73
C TYR A 183 17.94 12.03 -18.23
N VAL A 184 17.18 11.35 -17.36
CA VAL A 184 17.38 11.41 -15.91
C VAL A 184 18.15 10.19 -15.45
N THR A 185 19.27 10.42 -14.76
CA THR A 185 20.03 9.38 -14.05
C THR A 185 20.17 9.75 -12.59
N CYS A 186 20.26 8.75 -11.74
CA CYS A 186 20.40 8.94 -10.30
C CYS A 186 20.91 7.66 -9.63
N THR A 187 21.80 7.81 -8.65
CA THR A 187 22.23 6.73 -7.76
C THR A 187 21.13 6.38 -6.76
N GLN A 188 20.32 7.37 -6.41
CA GLN A 188 19.10 7.24 -5.63
C GLN A 188 18.10 8.25 -6.20
N CYS A 189 17.00 7.76 -6.73
CA CYS A 189 15.81 8.54 -7.08
C CYS A 189 14.72 8.19 -6.09
N VAL A 190 13.84 9.13 -5.83
CA VAL A 190 12.57 8.85 -5.15
C VAL A 190 11.47 8.84 -6.19
N LEU A 191 10.65 7.80 -6.20
CA LEU A 191 9.38 7.75 -6.90
C LEU A 191 8.27 8.08 -5.91
N GLN A 192 7.43 9.06 -6.23
CA GLN A 192 6.26 9.44 -5.45
C GLN A 192 5.01 8.96 -6.20
N TRP A 193 4.34 7.95 -5.65
CA TRP A 193 2.98 7.60 -6.04
C TRP A 193 2.00 8.42 -5.20
N THR A 194 1.05 9.07 -5.85
CA THR A 194 -0.05 9.80 -5.20
C THR A 194 -1.38 9.26 -5.68
N TYR A 195 -2.28 8.95 -4.75
CA TYR A 195 -3.66 8.56 -5.04
C TYR A 195 -4.61 9.62 -4.52
N TYR A 196 -5.43 10.15 -5.43
CA TYR A 196 -6.52 11.07 -5.13
C TYR A 196 -7.84 10.31 -5.22
N THR A 197 -8.55 10.16 -4.10
CA THR A 197 -9.80 9.40 -4.06
C THR A 197 -10.93 10.10 -4.83
N GLY A 198 -11.85 9.32 -5.37
CA GLY A 198 -12.98 9.78 -6.18
C GLY A 198 -14.33 9.78 -5.46
N ASN A 199 -14.38 9.40 -4.19
CA ASN A 199 -15.63 9.18 -3.43
C ASN A 199 -16.13 10.41 -2.65
N MET A 200 -15.37 11.51 -2.63
CA MET A 200 -15.73 12.72 -1.87
C MET A 200 -16.71 13.60 -2.64
N TRP A 201 -17.71 14.15 -1.95
CA TRP A 201 -18.62 15.15 -2.52
C TRP A 201 -18.04 16.55 -2.35
N GLY A 202 -17.99 17.34 -3.43
CA GLY A 202 -17.49 18.70 -3.35
C GLY A 202 -17.81 19.56 -4.56
N ILE A 203 -17.34 20.80 -4.51
CA ILE A 203 -17.55 21.81 -5.55
C ILE A 203 -16.54 21.58 -6.68
N CYS A 204 -17.05 21.35 -7.89
CA CYS A 204 -16.30 21.22 -9.13
C CYS A 204 -15.81 22.59 -9.65
N ALA A 205 -14.86 22.59 -10.60
CA ALA A 205 -14.28 23.82 -11.15
C ALA A 205 -15.30 24.77 -11.81
N ASN A 206 -16.42 24.24 -12.31
CA ASN A 206 -17.53 24.99 -12.89
C ASN A 206 -18.53 25.51 -11.84
N GLY A 207 -18.28 25.31 -10.55
CA GLY A 207 -19.15 25.72 -9.44
C GLY A 207 -20.31 24.76 -9.13
N THR A 208 -20.48 23.66 -9.88
CA THR A 208 -21.48 22.63 -9.54
C THR A 208 -20.96 21.72 -8.43
N GLU A 209 -21.83 20.99 -7.76
CA GLU A 209 -21.43 19.96 -6.80
C GLU A 209 -21.62 18.56 -7.36
N ALA A 210 -20.63 17.69 -7.16
CA ALA A 210 -20.68 16.29 -7.57
C ALA A 210 -19.74 15.42 -6.72
N VAL A 211 -19.96 14.11 -6.75
CA VAL A 211 -19.00 13.10 -6.27
C VAL A 211 -17.73 13.15 -7.12
N GLY A 212 -16.56 13.06 -6.49
CA GLY A 212 -15.25 13.16 -7.13
C GLY A 212 -14.74 14.58 -7.32
N CYS A 213 -15.51 15.60 -6.90
CA CYS A 213 -15.11 16.99 -6.96
C CYS A 213 -14.66 17.53 -5.60
N GLY A 214 -13.89 18.62 -5.64
CA GLY A 214 -13.42 19.32 -4.45
C GLY A 214 -12.19 18.68 -3.81
N ARG A 215 -12.20 18.64 -2.47
CA ARG A 215 -11.09 18.11 -1.66
C ARG A 215 -11.17 16.59 -1.63
N SER A 216 -10.16 15.90 -2.14
CA SER A 216 -10.06 14.45 -2.04
C SER A 216 -9.28 14.04 -0.80
N GLU A 217 -9.52 12.83 -0.29
CA GLU A 217 -8.49 12.18 0.51
C GLU A 217 -7.28 11.88 -0.38
N THR A 218 -6.09 11.95 0.19
CA THR A 218 -4.84 11.83 -0.56
C THR A 218 -3.93 10.82 0.10
N PHE A 219 -3.49 9.82 -0.65
CA PHE A 219 -2.45 8.88 -0.23
C PHE A 219 -1.16 9.18 -0.97
N ARG A 220 -0.02 9.09 -0.28
CA ARG A 220 1.29 9.20 -0.93
C ARG A 220 2.23 8.13 -0.44
N ASN A 221 2.95 7.48 -1.34
CA ASN A 221 4.04 6.59 -0.98
C ASN A 221 5.31 6.98 -1.74
N CYS A 222 6.45 6.76 -1.10
CA CYS A 222 7.76 6.97 -1.71
C CYS A 222 8.51 5.65 -1.85
N ALA A 223 9.08 5.40 -3.02
CA ALA A 223 9.98 4.27 -3.27
C ALA A 223 11.35 4.78 -3.72
N ASP A 224 12.43 4.24 -3.14
CA ASP A 224 13.79 4.61 -3.49
C ASP A 224 14.30 3.68 -4.62
N VAL A 225 14.67 4.22 -5.77
CA VAL A 225 15.13 3.44 -6.94
C VAL A 225 16.43 4.01 -7.49
N SER A 226 17.09 3.35 -8.43
CA SER A 226 18.21 3.96 -9.19
C SER A 226 17.93 3.94 -10.69
N VAL A 227 18.38 4.95 -11.41
CA VAL A 227 18.26 5.03 -12.87
C VAL A 227 19.65 5.23 -13.47
N VAL A 228 20.09 4.27 -14.28
CA VAL A 228 21.42 4.25 -14.92
C VAL A 228 21.31 4.34 -16.44
N THR A 229 22.39 4.74 -17.12
CA THR A 229 22.43 4.70 -18.59
C THR A 229 22.52 3.25 -19.08
N SER A 230 21.88 2.95 -20.21
CA SER A 230 21.95 1.62 -20.85
C SER A 230 23.34 1.28 -21.43
N THR A 231 24.32 2.18 -21.30
CA THR A 231 25.65 2.11 -21.93
C THR A 231 26.78 1.65 -21.01
N GLY A 232 26.50 1.28 -19.76
CA GLY A 232 27.47 0.63 -18.88
C GLY A 232 27.28 -0.89 -18.90
N GLY A 233 28.28 -1.64 -19.38
CA GLY A 233 28.26 -3.10 -19.55
C GLY A 233 27.41 -3.83 -18.50
N LEU A 234 26.26 -4.32 -18.96
CA LEU A 234 25.38 -5.19 -18.19
C LEU A 234 26.19 -6.43 -17.78
N PRO A 235 26.27 -6.82 -16.48
CA PRO A 235 26.29 -8.24 -16.21
C PRO A 235 25.04 -8.81 -16.90
N PRO A 236 25.17 -9.95 -17.60
CA PRO A 236 24.16 -10.43 -18.54
C PRO A 236 22.76 -10.45 -17.92
N ILE A 237 21.71 -10.25 -18.71
CA ILE A 237 20.31 -9.98 -18.31
C ILE A 237 19.83 -10.82 -17.11
N PHE A 238 20.26 -12.08 -17.01
CA PHE A 238 20.00 -12.96 -15.86
C PHE A 238 20.60 -12.49 -14.50
N ALA A 239 21.77 -11.84 -14.48
CA ALA A 239 22.37 -11.27 -13.28
C ALA A 239 21.74 -9.91 -12.87
N GLY A 240 21.10 -9.22 -13.81
CA GLY A 240 20.30 -8.03 -13.53
C GLY A 240 18.98 -8.40 -12.85
N ASP A 241 18.28 -9.41 -13.38
CA ASP A 241 16.97 -9.85 -12.89
C ASP A 241 17.07 -10.62 -11.54
N LEU A 242 18.08 -11.46 -11.33
CA LEU A 242 18.25 -12.17 -10.05
C LEU A 242 18.64 -11.26 -8.87
N ARG A 243 19.25 -10.10 -9.14
CA ARG A 243 19.50 -9.05 -8.14
C ARG A 243 18.33 -8.10 -7.95
N ARG A 244 17.41 -8.04 -8.94
CA ARG A 244 16.31 -7.05 -9.06
C ARG A 244 15.14 -7.28 -8.10
N ASP A 245 14.83 -8.53 -7.74
CA ASP A 245 13.56 -8.85 -7.05
C ASP A 245 13.70 -9.54 -5.68
N TYR A 246 14.93 -9.79 -5.23
CA TYR A 246 15.22 -10.70 -4.12
C TYR A 246 16.16 -10.07 -3.07
N PRO A 247 15.65 -9.27 -2.10
CA PRO A 247 16.48 -8.56 -1.12
C PRO A 247 17.22 -9.48 -0.13
N PHE A 248 16.93 -10.78 -0.14
CA PHE A 248 17.50 -11.81 0.73
C PHE A 248 18.52 -12.72 0.02
N LEU A 249 18.76 -12.54 -1.28
CA LEU A 249 19.80 -13.31 -1.96
C LEU A 249 21.16 -12.85 -1.41
N LEU A 250 21.86 -13.73 -0.70
CA LEU A 250 23.22 -13.46 -0.25
C LEU A 250 24.11 -13.40 -1.48
N TYR A 251 24.99 -12.41 -1.54
CA TYR A 251 25.98 -12.31 -2.60
C TYR A 251 27.37 -12.33 -2.00
N TYR A 252 28.30 -13.01 -2.66
CA TYR A 252 29.72 -12.88 -2.33
C TYR A 252 30.40 -12.01 -3.37
N ARG A 253 31.36 -11.20 -2.89
CA ARG A 253 32.19 -10.34 -3.71
C ARG A 253 33.58 -10.95 -3.75
N ASP A 254 34.08 -11.24 -4.94
CA ASP A 254 35.46 -11.66 -5.11
C ASP A 254 36.39 -10.48 -4.79
N LEU A 255 37.36 -10.71 -3.90
CA LEU A 255 38.36 -9.72 -3.50
C LEU A 255 39.29 -9.32 -4.66
N ASN A 256 39.54 -10.25 -5.59
CA ASN A 256 40.40 -10.04 -6.76
C ASN A 256 39.63 -9.45 -7.95
N MET A 257 38.30 -9.59 -7.97
CA MET A 257 37.42 -9.01 -8.99
C MET A 257 36.31 -8.20 -8.33
N PRO A 258 36.62 -7.04 -7.73
CA PRO A 258 35.68 -6.30 -6.90
C PRO A 258 34.47 -5.73 -7.66
N ARG A 259 34.44 -5.81 -9.00
CA ARG A 259 33.27 -5.43 -9.80
C ARG A 259 32.29 -6.59 -10.05
N ASN A 260 32.70 -7.83 -9.78
CA ASN A 260 31.87 -9.01 -9.98
C ASN A 260 31.30 -9.45 -8.63
N VAL A 261 29.98 -9.55 -8.58
CA VAL A 261 29.20 -9.96 -7.40
C VAL A 261 28.37 -11.15 -7.83
N TYR A 262 28.53 -12.28 -7.14
CA TYR A 262 27.91 -13.56 -7.50
C TYR A 262 26.86 -13.96 -6.47
N PRO A 263 25.69 -14.50 -6.88
CA PRO A 263 24.71 -15.02 -5.94
C PRO A 263 25.29 -16.21 -5.18
N LEU A 264 25.16 -16.20 -3.86
CA LEU A 264 25.50 -17.32 -3.00
C LEU A 264 24.38 -18.35 -3.11
N VAL A 265 24.57 -19.34 -3.98
CA VAL A 265 23.68 -20.50 -4.07
C VAL A 265 24.15 -21.53 -3.04
N VAL A 266 23.48 -21.58 -1.88
CA VAL A 266 23.69 -22.66 -0.90
C VAL A 266 22.83 -23.84 -1.33
N SER A 267 23.39 -24.76 -2.14
CA SER A 267 22.70 -26.03 -2.41
C SER A 267 22.78 -26.90 -1.14
N GLY A 268 21.77 -26.79 -0.28
CA GLY A 268 21.56 -27.76 0.78
C GLY A 268 21.13 -29.08 0.15
N LYS A 269 22.04 -30.07 0.04
CA LYS A 269 21.58 -31.46 -0.04
C LYS A 269 20.98 -31.80 1.32
N LEU A 270 19.69 -31.47 1.51
CA LEU A 270 18.87 -32.16 2.50
C LEU A 270 18.86 -33.62 2.09
N LYS A 271 19.78 -34.41 2.67
CA LYS A 271 19.61 -35.85 2.75
C LYS A 271 18.43 -36.09 3.69
N ASP A 272 17.22 -35.94 3.17
CA ASP A 272 16.09 -36.57 3.84
C ASP A 272 16.02 -38.02 3.40
N ILE A 273 16.12 -38.88 4.39
CA ILE A 273 16.12 -40.32 4.29
C ILE A 273 14.65 -40.73 4.28
N ARG A 274 14.07 -40.94 3.09
CA ARG A 274 13.20 -42.10 2.76
C ARG A 274 12.52 -41.95 1.39
N LYS A 275 12.75 -42.97 0.54
CA LYS A 275 11.92 -43.50 -0.57
C LYS A 275 11.54 -42.47 -1.67
N GLU A 276 11.95 -42.59 -2.93
CA GLU A 276 12.00 -43.76 -3.81
C GLU A 276 13.15 -43.65 -4.83
N SER A 277 13.60 -44.81 -5.28
CA SER A 277 14.60 -45.00 -6.32
C SER A 277 14.11 -44.46 -7.67
N TYR A 278 14.79 -43.46 -8.22
CA TYR A 278 14.78 -43.21 -9.66
C TYR A 278 16.21 -43.16 -10.20
N VAL A 279 16.39 -43.94 -11.27
CA VAL A 279 17.62 -44.16 -12.02
C VAL A 279 18.05 -42.85 -12.67
N ILE A 280 19.33 -42.49 -12.52
CA ILE A 280 19.92 -41.35 -13.23
C ILE A 280 20.09 -41.75 -14.70
N SER A 281 19.29 -41.19 -15.60
CA SER A 281 19.62 -41.05 -17.02
C SER A 281 20.28 -39.69 -17.23
N ASN A 282 21.27 -39.62 -18.12
CA ASN A 282 22.03 -38.40 -18.47
C ASN A 282 21.34 -37.58 -19.57
N ASP A 283 20.01 -37.54 -19.60
CA ASP A 283 19.29 -36.75 -20.58
C ASP A 283 18.99 -35.36 -19.99
N ILE A 284 19.51 -34.34 -20.67
CA ILE A 284 19.26 -32.93 -20.36
C ILE A 284 17.83 -32.64 -20.82
N ASP A 285 16.86 -32.83 -19.92
CA ASP A 285 15.53 -32.29 -20.11
C ASP A 285 15.53 -30.80 -19.77
N THR A 286 15.29 -29.99 -20.80
CA THR A 286 14.88 -28.59 -20.70
C THR A 286 13.47 -28.53 -20.10
N GLU A 287 13.36 -28.79 -18.80
CA GLU A 287 12.14 -28.58 -18.03
C GLU A 287 12.32 -27.36 -17.12
N SER A 288 11.31 -26.50 -17.16
CA SER A 288 11.16 -25.22 -16.46
C SER A 288 12.03 -25.04 -15.22
N VAL A 289 12.95 -24.07 -15.27
CA VAL A 289 13.40 -23.40 -14.06
C VAL A 289 12.14 -22.79 -13.43
N GLU A 290 11.55 -23.44 -12.42
CA GLU A 290 10.61 -22.79 -11.53
C GLU A 290 11.35 -21.58 -10.95
N GLU A 291 11.03 -20.41 -11.47
CA GLU A 291 11.54 -19.16 -10.95
C GLU A 291 11.09 -19.08 -9.49
N ILE A 292 12.05 -19.13 -8.55
CA ILE A 292 11.78 -19.15 -7.11
C ILE A 292 11.30 -17.76 -6.70
N VAL A 293 10.10 -17.33 -7.11
CA VAL A 293 9.54 -16.03 -6.74
C VAL A 293 9.22 -16.04 -5.24
N PRO A 294 9.83 -15.16 -4.42
CA PRO A 294 9.53 -15.11 -3.01
C PRO A 294 8.07 -14.79 -2.78
N PRO A 295 7.47 -15.36 -1.73
CA PRO A 295 6.12 -15.00 -1.36
C PRO A 295 6.06 -13.52 -0.95
N ILE A 296 5.31 -12.70 -1.69
CA ILE A 296 4.99 -11.32 -1.29
C ILE A 296 3.86 -11.40 -0.27
N ILE A 297 4.05 -10.78 0.90
CA ILE A 297 3.04 -10.80 1.97
C ILE A 297 2.00 -9.73 1.69
N ARG A 298 0.82 -10.13 1.20
CA ARG A 298 -0.29 -9.20 0.90
C ARG A 298 -1.29 -9.06 2.03
N ASP A 299 -1.31 -10.03 2.94
CA ASP A 299 -2.23 -10.06 4.06
C ASP A 299 -2.08 -8.82 4.95
N GLN A 300 -3.21 -8.21 5.28
CA GLN A 300 -3.27 -6.99 6.09
C GLN A 300 -3.38 -7.31 7.58
N VAL A 301 -4.22 -8.30 7.89
CA VAL A 301 -4.47 -8.78 9.24
C VAL A 301 -4.57 -10.29 9.24
N CYS A 302 -4.06 -10.92 10.29
CA CYS A 302 -4.20 -12.35 10.50
C CYS A 302 -4.73 -12.60 11.92
N VAL A 303 -5.82 -13.34 12.01
CA VAL A 303 -6.54 -13.62 13.24
C VAL A 303 -6.53 -15.12 13.54
N PRO A 304 -6.61 -15.54 14.81
CA PRO A 304 -6.69 -16.94 15.15
C PRO A 304 -8.00 -17.56 14.66
N THR A 305 -7.96 -18.85 14.30
CA THR A 305 -9.16 -19.61 13.95
C THR A 305 -10.12 -19.70 15.14
N LYS A 306 -11.37 -20.09 14.89
CA LYS A 306 -12.43 -20.21 15.92
C LYS A 306 -12.01 -21.06 17.12
N THR A 307 -11.15 -22.05 16.90
CA THR A 307 -10.61 -22.95 17.94
C THR A 307 -9.62 -22.24 18.87
N TYR A 308 -8.75 -21.39 18.32
CA TYR A 308 -7.65 -20.78 19.07
C TYR A 308 -7.92 -19.33 19.50
N ARG A 309 -9.03 -18.71 19.07
CA ARG A 309 -9.36 -17.29 19.37
C ARG A 309 -9.48 -16.94 20.86
N ARG A 310 -9.72 -17.92 21.74
CA ARG A 310 -9.85 -17.71 23.19
C ARG A 310 -8.51 -17.74 23.93
N LEU A 311 -7.43 -18.16 23.28
CA LEU A 311 -6.12 -18.22 23.90
C LEU A 311 -5.48 -16.82 23.93
N PRO A 312 -5.06 -16.32 25.11
CA PRO A 312 -4.39 -15.03 25.23
C PRO A 312 -3.13 -14.96 24.35
N GLY A 313 -2.96 -13.85 23.63
CA GLY A 313 -1.79 -13.61 22.78
C GLY A 313 -1.86 -14.23 21.38
N MET A 314 -2.83 -15.10 21.08
CA MET A 314 -2.93 -15.72 19.75
C MET A 314 -3.17 -14.72 18.61
N LEU A 315 -3.87 -13.62 18.86
CA LEU A 315 -4.01 -12.54 17.86
C LEU A 315 -2.64 -11.96 17.47
N SER A 316 -1.81 -11.60 18.47
CA SER A 316 -0.46 -11.09 18.22
C SER A 316 0.43 -12.15 17.57
N TRP A 317 0.29 -13.42 17.97
CA TRP A 317 1.03 -14.52 17.37
C TRP A 317 0.70 -14.70 15.90
N CYS A 318 -0.59 -14.73 15.53
CA CYS A 318 -1.03 -14.83 14.15
C CYS A 318 -0.58 -13.63 13.34
N GLN A 319 -0.81 -12.42 13.83
CA GLN A 319 -0.37 -11.20 13.15
C GLN A 319 1.14 -11.23 12.87
N THR A 320 1.94 -11.58 13.88
CA THR A 320 3.40 -11.55 13.77
C THR A 320 3.92 -12.70 12.92
N ASN A 321 3.44 -13.93 13.10
CA ASN A 321 4.02 -15.09 12.42
C ASN A 321 3.49 -15.28 11.01
N CYS A 322 2.23 -14.95 10.75
CA CYS A 322 1.68 -15.02 9.41
C CYS A 322 2.22 -13.91 8.51
N LEU A 323 2.42 -12.71 9.06
CA LEU A 323 2.92 -11.57 8.28
C LEU A 323 4.44 -11.42 8.35
N ARG A 324 5.19 -12.21 9.11
CA ARG A 324 6.66 -12.15 9.01
C ARG A 324 7.12 -12.63 7.64
N TYR A 325 8.31 -12.21 7.22
CA TYR A 325 8.94 -12.72 6.02
C TYR A 325 10.12 -13.66 6.35
N PRO A 326 10.18 -14.90 5.81
CA PRO A 326 9.09 -15.63 5.14
C PRO A 326 7.94 -16.00 6.10
N PRO A 327 6.70 -16.09 5.60
CA PRO A 327 5.53 -16.31 6.43
C PRO A 327 5.55 -17.68 7.12
N ASN A 328 5.00 -17.74 8.33
CA ASN A 328 4.75 -18.97 9.07
C ASN A 328 3.33 -18.93 9.62
N CYS A 329 2.38 -19.31 8.77
CA CYS A 329 0.96 -19.25 9.05
C CYS A 329 0.32 -20.65 8.92
N PRO A 330 0.34 -21.48 9.96
CA PRO A 330 -0.39 -22.74 9.93
C PRO A 330 -1.90 -22.46 9.87
N GLU A 331 -2.58 -23.01 8.86
CA GLU A 331 -4.01 -22.77 8.61
C GLU A 331 -4.93 -23.25 9.75
N ASP A 332 -4.50 -24.28 10.50
CA ASP A 332 -5.23 -24.76 11.69
C ASP A 332 -5.28 -23.70 12.81
N LEU A 333 -4.24 -22.86 12.90
CA LEU A 333 -4.06 -21.90 13.99
C LEU A 333 -4.57 -20.51 13.61
N CYS A 334 -4.30 -20.06 12.38
CA CYS A 334 -4.53 -18.69 11.94
C CYS A 334 -5.21 -18.62 10.57
N THR A 335 -5.96 -17.55 10.35
CA THR A 335 -6.57 -17.19 9.07
C THR A 335 -6.33 -15.71 8.79
N CYS A 336 -6.08 -15.36 7.53
CA CYS A 336 -5.79 -13.98 7.10
C CYS A 336 -6.88 -13.53 6.12
N PRO A 337 -8.04 -13.08 6.62
CA PRO A 337 -9.17 -12.78 5.76
C PRO A 337 -8.84 -11.62 4.81
N GLN A 338 -9.27 -11.76 3.56
CA GLN A 338 -9.04 -10.75 2.52
C GLN A 338 -10.28 -9.94 2.20
N THR A 339 -11.46 -10.46 2.56
CA THR A 339 -12.77 -9.86 2.30
C THR A 339 -13.65 -9.98 3.53
N CYS A 340 -14.56 -9.02 3.70
CA CYS A 340 -15.59 -9.06 4.73
C CYS A 340 -16.92 -8.61 4.15
N ASP A 341 -17.98 -9.34 4.49
CA ASP A 341 -19.35 -9.02 4.12
C ASP A 341 -20.15 -8.59 5.35
N ALA A 342 -21.07 -7.65 5.15
CA ALA A 342 -22.02 -7.24 6.17
C ALA A 342 -23.10 -8.30 6.40
N VAL A 343 -23.32 -8.65 7.66
CA VAL A 343 -24.32 -9.64 8.08
C VAL A 343 -25.26 -9.04 9.13
N GLY A 344 -26.36 -9.73 9.41
CA GLY A 344 -27.30 -9.33 10.46
C GLY A 344 -27.97 -8.00 10.11
N GLU A 345 -27.91 -7.03 11.01
CA GLU A 345 -28.62 -5.74 10.82
C GLU A 345 -28.06 -4.86 9.70
N LEU A 346 -26.81 -5.12 9.25
CA LEU A 346 -26.14 -4.37 8.19
C LEU A 346 -26.27 -5.03 6.81
N GLU A 347 -26.80 -6.25 6.74
CA GLU A 347 -26.91 -7.02 5.51
C GLU A 347 -27.69 -6.25 4.43
N GLY A 348 -27.15 -6.20 3.21
CA GLY A 348 -27.76 -5.55 2.05
C GLY A 348 -27.78 -4.03 2.07
N ARG A 349 -27.21 -3.36 3.08
CA ARG A 349 -27.11 -1.90 3.11
C ARG A 349 -25.95 -1.42 2.25
N GLU A 350 -26.19 -0.38 1.46
CA GLU A 350 -25.16 0.25 0.63
C GLU A 350 -23.97 0.73 1.48
N GLY A 351 -22.76 0.35 1.09
CA GLY A 351 -21.51 0.69 1.80
C GLY A 351 -21.23 -0.12 3.08
N ALA A 352 -22.10 -1.04 3.49
CA ALA A 352 -21.90 -1.78 4.74
C ALA A 352 -20.74 -2.79 4.69
N ASP A 353 -20.51 -3.46 3.57
CA ASP A 353 -19.35 -4.36 3.44
C ASP A 353 -18.03 -3.57 3.51
N VAL A 354 -18.01 -2.36 2.94
CA VAL A 354 -16.83 -1.47 3.01
C VAL A 354 -16.57 -1.09 4.45
N TYR A 355 -17.62 -0.73 5.21
CA TYR A 355 -17.50 -0.55 6.65
C TYR A 355 -16.94 -1.79 7.35
N CYS A 356 -17.39 -3.00 7.00
CA CYS A 356 -16.84 -4.22 7.58
C CYS A 356 -15.36 -4.42 7.25
N MET A 357 -14.94 -4.18 6.01
CA MET A 357 -13.54 -4.23 5.62
C MET A 357 -12.70 -3.20 6.41
N ASP A 358 -13.16 -1.96 6.53
CA ASP A 358 -12.50 -0.88 7.26
C ASP A 358 -12.39 -1.13 8.78
N GLN A 359 -13.25 -1.98 9.35
CA GLN A 359 -13.20 -2.32 10.78
C GLN A 359 -12.48 -3.64 11.06
N CYS A 360 -12.53 -4.59 10.12
CA CYS A 360 -12.05 -5.95 10.34
C CYS A 360 -10.69 -6.21 9.69
N ILE A 361 -10.41 -5.66 8.50
CA ILE A 361 -9.18 -5.86 7.71
C ILE A 361 -8.20 -4.70 7.97
N VAL A 362 -8.04 -4.36 9.24
CA VAL A 362 -7.16 -3.29 9.73
C VAL A 362 -6.44 -3.77 10.99
N TYR A 363 -5.33 -3.14 11.35
CA TYR A 363 -4.59 -3.48 12.56
C TYR A 363 -4.56 -2.31 13.57
N PRO A 364 -4.95 -2.53 14.84
CA PRO A 364 -5.58 -3.74 15.36
C PRO A 364 -7.04 -3.90 14.83
N PRO A 365 -7.52 -5.13 14.64
CA PRO A 365 -8.87 -5.35 14.12
C PRO A 365 -9.93 -5.02 15.17
N HIS A 366 -10.97 -4.27 14.76
CA HIS A 366 -12.13 -3.90 15.58
C HIS A 366 -13.41 -4.51 15.01
N CYS A 367 -13.35 -5.80 14.67
CA CYS A 367 -14.40 -6.46 13.89
C CYS A 367 -15.66 -6.80 14.72
N PRO A 368 -16.84 -6.22 14.41
CA PRO A 368 -18.08 -6.56 15.11
C PRO A 368 -18.64 -7.89 14.58
N ALA A 369 -18.41 -8.98 15.31
CA ALA A 369 -18.74 -10.34 14.87
C ALA A 369 -20.23 -10.61 14.55
N GLU A 370 -21.16 -9.83 15.10
CA GLU A 370 -22.60 -9.96 14.83
C GLU A 370 -23.06 -9.17 13.59
N ARG A 371 -22.17 -8.34 13.03
CA ARG A 371 -22.48 -7.41 11.92
C ARG A 371 -21.57 -7.60 10.71
N CYS A 372 -20.43 -8.26 10.89
CA CYS A 372 -19.43 -8.48 9.86
C CYS A 372 -18.91 -9.92 9.90
N GLN A 373 -18.81 -10.54 8.73
CA GLN A 373 -18.21 -11.86 8.55
C GLN A 373 -17.07 -11.77 7.53
N CYS A 374 -15.88 -12.23 7.93
CA CYS A 374 -14.67 -12.16 7.10
C CYS A 374 -14.12 -13.55 6.79
N TYR A 375 -13.52 -13.70 5.61
CA TYR A 375 -12.97 -14.96 5.11
C TYR A 375 -11.73 -14.76 4.24
#